data_AF-A0A257S290-F1
#
_entry.id   AF-A0A257S290-F1
#
_cell.length_a   1.000
_cell.length_b   1.000
_cell.length_c   1.000
_cell.angle_alpha   90.00
_cell.angle_beta   90.00
_cell.angle_gamma   90.00
#
_symmetry.space_group_name_H-M   'P 1'
#
loop_
_entity.id
_entity.type
_entity.pdbx_description
1 polymer ?
#
loop_
_entity_poly.entity_id
_entity_poly.type
_entity_poly.pdbx_seq_one_letter_code
_entity_poly.pdbx_strand_id
1 'polypeptide(L)'
;MVLLGIAALGVGLVAAPYKAFDLDRFFVPKELVLHVAALCIAFPIVRRSRRVPFSGVDVLLALYLALSVGSALFAANAWLATRALAITWSSLLLFWSATAFTAGSPRRRRTITGLLAVAVVAVALSALAQAYGADSTFFSTNRAPGGTLGNRNFVAHLAAIITPLLIVTAVGARRWLGAAAAALGLAAVSAILVLSRTRAAWIALAACVIVLLPGVWRARRKWRVPG
;
A
#
# COMPACT_ATOMS: atom_id res chain seq x y z
N MET A 1 -8.92 10.30 9.02
CA MET A 1 -8.27 10.51 7.71
C MET A 1 -6.78 10.79 7.89
N VAL A 2 -6.43 11.82 8.66
CA VAL A 2 -5.02 12.15 8.97
C VAL A 2 -4.25 10.95 9.52
N LEU A 3 -4.81 10.24 10.51
CA LEU A 3 -4.17 9.05 11.09
C LEU A 3 -3.88 7.95 10.06
N LEU A 4 -4.77 7.72 9.09
CA LEU A 4 -4.53 6.72 8.03
C LEU A 4 -3.40 7.16 7.08
N GLY A 5 -3.32 8.46 6.78
CA GLY A 5 -2.22 9.02 5.99
C GLY A 5 -0.87 8.92 6.71
N ILE A 6 -0.85 9.26 8.01
CA ILE A 6 0.33 9.11 8.88
C ILE A 6 0.74 7.64 8.95
N ALA A 7 -0.20 6.73 9.16
CA ALA A 7 0.07 5.30 9.19
C ALA A 7 0.63 4.79 7.87
N ALA A 8 0.06 5.21 6.72
CA ALA A 8 0.55 4.81 5.40
C ALA A 8 1.98 5.30 5.14
N LEU A 9 2.29 6.55 5.51
CA LEU A 9 3.65 7.08 5.47
C LEU A 9 4.57 6.31 6.42
N GLY A 10 4.11 6.04 7.64
CA GLY A 10 4.90 5.38 8.66
C GLY A 10 5.27 3.94 8.29
N VAL A 11 4.31 3.16 7.77
CA VAL A 11 4.57 1.80 7.24
C VAL A 11 5.56 1.83 6.07
N GLY A 12 5.57 2.89 5.28
CA GLY A 12 6.51 3.03 4.17
C GLY A 12 7.92 3.44 4.60
N LEU A 13 8.01 4.41 5.51
CA LEU A 13 9.24 5.20 5.73
C LEU A 13 9.93 4.92 7.06
N VAL A 14 9.23 4.42 8.09
CA VAL A 14 9.86 4.19 9.39
C VAL A 14 10.83 3.01 9.28
N ALA A 15 12.06 3.23 9.72
CA ALA A 15 13.09 2.22 9.87
C ALA A 15 13.90 2.54 11.13
N ALA A 16 14.47 1.51 11.75
CA ALA A 16 15.36 1.66 12.90
C ALA A 16 16.83 1.74 12.46
N PRO A 17 17.69 2.48 13.18
CA PRO A 17 19.09 2.65 12.81
C PRO A 17 19.99 1.45 13.19
N TYR A 18 19.43 0.38 13.78
CA TYR A 18 20.19 -0.74 14.33
C TYR A 18 20.66 -1.73 13.25
N LYS A 19 21.89 -1.57 12.73
CA LYS A 19 22.47 -2.42 11.66
C LYS A 19 22.68 -3.88 12.06
N ALA A 20 22.77 -4.20 13.35
CA ALA A 20 22.94 -5.58 13.84
C ALA A 20 21.77 -6.51 13.45
N PHE A 21 20.58 -5.93 13.23
CA PHE A 21 19.37 -6.64 12.84
C PHE A 21 18.94 -6.21 11.42
N ASP A 22 19.66 -6.67 10.40
CA ASP A 22 19.54 -6.09 9.05
C ASP A 22 18.11 -6.16 8.49
N LEU A 23 17.36 -7.24 8.71
CA LEU A 23 15.97 -7.35 8.26
C LEU A 23 14.98 -6.71 9.23
N ASP A 24 15.10 -7.00 10.54
CA ASP A 24 14.11 -6.56 11.52
C ASP A 24 14.11 -5.04 11.75
N ARG A 25 15.24 -4.37 11.54
CA ARG A 25 15.30 -2.89 11.58
C ARG A 25 14.37 -2.23 10.56
N PHE A 26 14.03 -2.92 9.47
CA PHE A 26 13.06 -2.44 8.49
C PHE A 26 11.65 -2.88 8.81
N PHE A 27 11.44 -4.13 9.23
CA PHE A 27 10.10 -4.69 9.38
C PHE A 27 9.42 -4.35 10.70
N VAL A 28 10.11 -4.50 11.84
CA VAL A 28 9.50 -4.36 13.17
C VAL A 28 8.88 -2.97 13.37
N PRO A 29 9.54 -1.86 13.00
CA PRO A 29 8.92 -0.54 13.14
C PRO A 29 7.67 -0.37 12.27
N LYS A 30 7.65 -0.97 11.07
CA LYS A 30 6.51 -0.88 10.15
C LYS A 30 5.32 -1.70 10.65
N GLU A 31 5.60 -2.89 11.16
CA GLU A 31 4.59 -3.75 11.80
C GLU A 31 3.99 -3.05 13.02
N LEU A 32 4.82 -2.42 13.85
CA LEU A 32 4.34 -1.64 14.99
C LEU A 32 3.41 -0.50 14.54
N VAL A 33 3.81 0.28 13.53
CA VAL A 33 2.94 1.34 12.96
C VAL A 33 1.63 0.75 12.44
N LEU A 34 1.69 -0.37 11.73
CA LEU A 34 0.50 -1.06 11.20
C LEU A 34 -0.46 -1.48 12.32
N HIS A 35 0.04 -2.15 13.36
CA HIS A 35 -0.75 -2.64 14.48
C HIS A 35 -1.35 -1.50 15.31
N VAL A 36 -0.55 -0.48 15.64
CA VAL A 36 -1.02 0.71 16.37
C VAL A 36 -2.08 1.44 15.55
N ALA A 37 -1.85 1.62 14.24
CA ALA A 37 -2.83 2.25 13.37
C ALA A 37 -4.13 1.44 13.29
N ALA A 38 -4.04 0.12 13.16
CA ALA A 38 -5.20 -0.77 13.13
C ALA A 38 -6.01 -0.63 14.41
N LEU A 39 -5.37 -0.66 15.58
CA LEU A 39 -6.03 -0.50 16.88
C LEU A 39 -6.70 0.88 17.01
N CYS A 40 -5.98 1.96 16.72
CA CYS A 40 -6.49 3.33 16.86
C CYS A 40 -7.60 3.68 15.85
N ILE A 41 -7.59 3.07 14.65
CA ILE A 41 -8.57 3.35 13.60
C ILE A 41 -9.79 2.42 13.71
N ALA A 42 -9.57 1.12 13.92
CA ALA A 42 -10.66 0.15 13.94
C ALA A 42 -11.53 0.31 15.18
N PHE A 43 -10.95 0.55 16.36
CA PHE A 43 -11.71 0.59 17.61
C PHE A 43 -12.84 1.63 17.62
N PRO A 44 -12.64 2.91 17.21
CA PRO A 44 -13.73 3.88 17.13
C PRO A 44 -14.77 3.56 16.05
N ILE A 45 -14.37 2.89 14.95
CA ILE A 45 -15.23 2.60 13.81
C ILE A 45 -16.14 1.40 14.09
N VAL A 46 -15.61 0.35 14.71
CA VAL A 46 -16.37 -0.82 15.16
C VAL A 46 -17.46 -0.40 16.15
N ARG A 47 -17.14 0.51 17.08
CA ARG A 47 -18.14 1.04 18.04
C ARG A 47 -19.29 1.82 17.40
N ARG A 48 -19.10 2.41 16.21
CA ARG A 48 -20.06 3.32 15.57
C ARG A 48 -20.80 2.72 14.39
N SER A 49 -20.28 1.65 13.79
CA SER A 49 -20.82 1.11 12.54
C SER A 49 -21.88 0.06 12.82
N ARG A 50 -23.16 0.37 12.54
CA ARG A 50 -24.26 -0.57 12.77
C ARG A 50 -24.52 -1.56 11.63
N ARG A 51 -24.02 -1.29 10.41
CA ARG A 51 -24.15 -2.17 9.24
C ARG A 51 -23.00 -1.91 8.26
N VAL A 52 -22.15 -2.90 8.03
CA VAL A 52 -21.17 -2.88 6.93
C VAL A 52 -21.73 -3.75 5.82
N PRO A 53 -22.05 -3.19 4.64
CA PRO A 53 -22.53 -4.00 3.53
C PRO A 53 -21.43 -4.97 3.11
N PHE A 54 -21.71 -6.27 3.20
CA PHE A 54 -20.77 -7.32 2.84
C PHE A 54 -20.70 -7.43 1.32
N SER A 55 -19.53 -7.16 0.74
CA SER A 55 -19.28 -7.25 -0.70
C SER A 55 -18.55 -8.54 -1.05
N GLY A 56 -18.50 -8.88 -2.35
CA GLY A 56 -17.70 -10.03 -2.81
C GLY A 56 -16.21 -9.91 -2.48
N VAL A 57 -15.68 -8.67 -2.38
CA VAL A 57 -14.30 -8.44 -1.92
C VAL A 57 -14.14 -8.85 -0.46
N ASP A 58 -15.14 -8.59 0.39
CA ASP A 58 -15.10 -8.97 1.80
C ASP A 58 -15.12 -10.50 1.98
N VAL A 59 -15.85 -11.22 1.13
CA VAL A 59 -15.83 -12.70 1.09
C VAL A 59 -14.43 -13.19 0.74
N LEU A 60 -13.81 -12.65 -0.31
CA LEU A 60 -12.46 -13.06 -0.73
C LEU A 60 -11.41 -12.78 0.34
N LEU A 61 -11.51 -11.62 1.02
CA LEU A 61 -10.61 -11.27 2.12
C LEU A 61 -10.84 -12.14 3.36
N ALA A 62 -12.09 -12.47 3.68
CA ALA A 62 -12.42 -13.40 4.77
C ALA A 62 -11.91 -14.82 4.47
N LEU A 63 -12.04 -15.29 3.23
CA LEU A 63 -11.48 -16.57 2.80
C LEU A 63 -9.95 -16.57 2.86
N TYR A 64 -9.31 -15.49 2.41
CA TYR A 64 -7.86 -15.32 2.51
C TYR A 64 -7.39 -15.35 3.97
N LEU A 65 -8.13 -14.72 4.89
CA LEU A 65 -7.85 -14.78 6.31
C LEU A 65 -8.02 -16.20 6.87
N ALA A 66 -9.11 -16.87 6.54
CA ALA A 66 -9.35 -18.26 6.97
C ALA A 66 -8.23 -19.19 6.49
N LEU A 67 -7.80 -19.03 5.24
CA LEU A 67 -6.65 -19.74 4.69
C LEU A 67 -5.35 -19.40 5.43
N SER A 68 -5.15 -18.12 5.78
CA SER A 68 -3.99 -17.67 6.56
C SER A 68 -3.97 -18.29 7.96
N VAL A 69 -5.12 -18.38 8.64
CA VAL A 69 -5.26 -19.07 9.92
C VAL A 69 -4.96 -20.55 9.77
N GLY A 70 -5.57 -21.23 8.79
CA GLY A 70 -5.32 -22.64 8.52
C GLY A 70 -3.84 -22.91 8.27
N SER A 71 -3.20 -22.12 7.39
CA SER A 71 -1.76 -22.21 7.11
C SER A 71 -0.90 -22.02 8.35
N ALA A 72 -1.26 -21.06 9.22
CA ALA A 72 -0.52 -20.79 10.45
C ALA A 72 -0.58 -21.96 11.45
N LEU A 73 -1.68 -22.73 11.49
CA LEU A 73 -1.81 -23.91 12.35
C LEU A 73 -0.87 -25.05 11.95
N PHE A 74 -0.50 -25.14 10.67
CA PHE A 74 0.40 -26.17 10.15
C PHE A 74 1.85 -25.67 9.97
N ALA A 75 2.16 -24.44 10.36
CA ALA A 75 3.46 -23.84 10.12
C ALA A 75 4.53 -24.40 11.08
N ALA A 76 5.65 -24.85 10.52
CA ALA A 76 6.80 -25.35 11.30
C ALA A 76 7.40 -24.27 12.23
N ASN A 77 7.30 -22.99 11.85
CA ASN A 77 7.75 -21.86 12.65
C ASN A 77 6.55 -21.03 13.12
N ALA A 78 6.07 -21.33 14.34
CA ALA A 78 4.92 -20.67 14.94
C ALA A 78 5.13 -19.15 15.12
N TRP A 79 6.36 -18.70 15.35
CA TRP A 79 6.66 -17.28 15.50
C TRP A 79 6.46 -16.50 14.20
N LEU A 80 7.01 -16.99 13.08
CA LEU A 80 6.81 -16.36 11.78
C LEU A 80 5.36 -16.45 11.31
N ALA A 81 4.67 -17.55 11.62
CA ALA A 81 3.28 -17.75 11.28
C ALA A 81 2.35 -16.77 12.02
N THR A 82 2.52 -16.63 13.33
CA THR A 82 1.75 -15.68 14.15
C THR A 82 2.02 -14.24 13.75
N ARG A 83 3.28 -13.88 13.46
CA ARG A 83 3.66 -12.56 12.92
C ARG A 83 2.97 -12.26 11.58
N ALA A 84 3.01 -13.20 10.63
CA ALA A 84 2.34 -13.05 9.34
C ALA A 84 0.82 -12.91 9.48
N LEU A 85 0.21 -13.74 10.33
CA LEU A 85 -1.23 -13.69 10.61
C LEU A 85 -1.64 -12.34 11.25
N ALA A 86 -0.86 -11.82 12.19
CA ALA A 86 -1.10 -10.53 12.82
C ALA A 86 -1.06 -9.37 11.80
N ILE A 87 -0.10 -9.40 10.87
CA ILE A 87 0.02 -8.43 9.78
C ILE A 87 -1.22 -8.49 8.88
N THR A 88 -1.63 -9.69 8.48
CA THR A 88 -2.83 -9.90 7.66
C THR A 88 -4.08 -9.37 8.38
N TRP A 89 -4.29 -9.77 9.64
CA TRP A 89 -5.43 -9.32 10.44
C TRP A 89 -5.49 -7.80 10.57
N SER A 90 -4.35 -7.16 10.88
CA SER A 90 -4.27 -5.70 11.04
C SER A 90 -4.52 -4.96 9.73
N SER A 91 -4.03 -5.49 8.61
CA SER A 91 -4.26 -4.96 7.28
C SER A 91 -5.75 -5.03 6.90
N LEU A 92 -6.41 -6.14 7.20
CA LEU A 92 -7.85 -6.32 6.97
C LEU A 92 -8.70 -5.39 7.85
N LEU A 93 -8.35 -5.25 9.13
CA LEU A 93 -9.00 -4.30 10.02
C LEU A 93 -8.92 -2.86 9.47
N LEU A 94 -7.75 -2.44 8.97
CA LEU A 94 -7.60 -1.12 8.34
C LEU A 94 -8.42 -1.00 7.06
N PHE A 95 -8.46 -2.04 6.22
CA PHE A 95 -9.27 -2.06 5.01
C PHE A 95 -10.76 -1.91 5.31
N TRP A 96 -11.31 -2.75 6.20
CA TRP A 96 -12.72 -2.69 6.61
C TRP A 96 -13.06 -1.37 7.31
N SER A 97 -12.14 -0.85 8.11
CA SER A 97 -12.32 0.45 8.75
C SER A 97 -12.35 1.59 7.73
N ALA A 98 -11.44 1.58 6.74
CA ALA A 98 -11.39 2.59 5.69
C ALA A 98 -12.62 2.52 4.77
N THR A 99 -13.11 1.32 4.45
CA THR A 99 -14.33 1.14 3.64
C THR A 99 -15.57 1.62 4.41
N ALA A 100 -15.74 1.23 5.67
CA ALA A 100 -16.82 1.73 6.53
C ALA A 100 -16.77 3.27 6.68
N PHE A 101 -15.58 3.84 6.88
CA PHE A 101 -15.41 5.29 7.01
C PHE A 101 -15.74 6.08 5.74
N THR A 102 -15.53 5.47 4.57
CA THR A 102 -15.76 6.09 3.25
C THR A 102 -17.14 5.78 2.67
N ALA A 103 -17.91 4.90 3.32
CA ALA A 103 -19.27 4.57 2.91
C ALA A 103 -20.12 5.85 2.77
N GLY A 104 -20.79 5.99 1.63
CA GLY A 104 -21.67 7.13 1.33
C GLY A 104 -20.97 8.46 1.03
N SER A 105 -19.63 8.56 1.04
CA SER A 105 -18.92 9.82 0.79
C SER A 105 -17.81 9.70 -0.26
N PRO A 106 -18.08 10.07 -1.54
CA PRO A 106 -17.08 10.10 -2.59
C PRO A 106 -15.89 11.01 -2.28
N ARG A 107 -16.13 12.12 -1.57
CA ARG A 107 -15.06 13.05 -1.13
C ARG A 107 -14.08 12.35 -0.20
N ARG A 108 -14.58 11.63 0.83
CA ARG A 108 -13.74 10.88 1.77
C ARG A 108 -12.92 9.81 1.07
N ARG A 109 -13.54 9.06 0.16
CA ARG A 109 -12.83 8.05 -0.64
C ARG A 109 -11.67 8.66 -1.42
N ARG A 110 -11.92 9.75 -2.17
CA ARG A 110 -10.85 10.46 -2.93
C ARG A 110 -9.74 10.96 -2.02
N THR A 111 -10.07 11.52 -0.86
CA THR A 111 -9.05 11.99 0.10
C THR A 111 -8.15 10.85 0.60
N ILE A 112 -8.72 9.69 0.96
CA ILE A 112 -7.91 8.53 1.37
C ILE A 112 -7.04 8.03 0.22
N THR A 113 -7.59 7.89 -0.98
CA THR A 113 -6.83 7.51 -2.18
C THR A 113 -5.66 8.47 -2.43
N GLY A 114 -5.87 9.77 -2.29
CA GLY A 114 -4.82 10.78 -2.42
C GLY A 114 -3.74 10.67 -1.34
N LEU A 115 -4.11 10.46 -0.07
CA LEU A 115 -3.15 10.28 1.02
C LEU A 115 -2.30 9.02 0.82
N LEU A 116 -2.90 7.92 0.38
CA LEU A 116 -2.18 6.69 0.06
C LEU A 116 -1.23 6.87 -1.13
N ALA A 117 -1.67 7.60 -2.17
CA ALA A 117 -0.81 7.95 -3.29
C ALA A 117 0.42 8.76 -2.86
N VAL A 118 0.23 9.79 -2.03
CA VAL A 118 1.34 10.59 -1.48
C VAL A 118 2.30 9.72 -0.68
N ALA A 119 1.78 8.85 0.20
CA ALA A 119 2.61 7.98 1.02
C ALA A 119 3.52 7.08 0.16
N VAL A 120 2.99 6.51 -0.90
CA VAL A 120 3.76 5.60 -1.76
C VAL A 120 4.75 6.36 -2.62
N VAL A 121 4.38 7.52 -3.15
CA VAL A 121 5.33 8.37 -3.89
C VAL A 121 6.50 8.73 -2.98
N ALA A 122 6.27 9.04 -1.71
CA ALA A 122 7.35 9.28 -0.75
C ALA A 122 8.28 8.06 -0.59
N VAL A 123 7.73 6.85 -0.51
CA VAL A 123 8.55 5.61 -0.47
C VAL A 123 9.36 5.43 -1.76
N ALA A 124 8.75 5.62 -2.93
CA ALA A 124 9.43 5.52 -4.22
C ALA A 124 10.56 6.56 -4.33
N LEU A 125 10.32 7.80 -3.89
CA LEU A 125 11.32 8.85 -3.85
C LEU A 125 12.47 8.51 -2.88
N SER A 126 12.19 7.91 -1.72
CA SER A 126 13.25 7.46 -0.80
C SER A 126 14.16 6.41 -1.44
N ALA A 127 13.57 5.49 -2.22
CA ALA A 127 14.32 4.45 -2.92
C ALA A 127 15.08 5.00 -4.13
N LEU A 128 14.53 5.98 -4.85
CA LEU A 128 15.23 6.71 -5.91
C LEU A 128 16.41 7.50 -5.34
N ALA A 129 16.21 8.23 -4.25
CA ALA A 129 17.28 8.97 -3.59
C ALA A 129 18.46 8.05 -3.25
N GLN A 130 18.16 6.87 -2.68
CA GLN A 130 19.19 5.86 -2.43
C GLN A 130 19.85 5.35 -3.72
N ALA A 131 19.07 5.12 -4.79
CA ALA A 131 19.60 4.67 -6.07
C ALA A 131 20.61 5.66 -6.69
N TYR A 132 20.39 6.95 -6.45
CA TYR A 132 21.26 8.03 -6.92
C TYR A 132 22.36 8.42 -5.91
N GLY A 133 22.61 7.60 -4.90
CA GLY A 133 23.76 7.75 -4.00
C GLY A 133 23.50 8.53 -2.71
N ALA A 134 22.25 8.84 -2.38
CA ALA A 134 21.95 9.38 -1.05
C ALA A 134 22.29 8.32 0.02
N ASP A 135 23.11 8.72 1.00
CA ASP A 135 23.47 7.87 2.14
C ASP A 135 22.63 8.22 3.38
N SER A 136 22.25 7.20 4.13
CA SER A 136 21.48 7.32 5.36
C SER A 136 21.63 6.07 6.21
N THR A 137 21.63 6.24 7.53
CA THR A 137 21.58 5.11 8.48
C THR A 137 20.31 4.27 8.35
N PHE A 138 19.25 4.85 7.78
CA PHE A 138 17.98 4.19 7.49
C PHE A 138 17.96 3.44 6.16
N PHE A 139 19.06 3.46 5.40
CA PHE A 139 19.20 2.74 4.14
C PHE A 139 20.04 1.48 4.29
N SER A 140 19.80 0.51 3.40
CA SER A 140 20.68 -0.66 3.23
C SER A 140 21.50 -0.48 1.96
N THR A 141 22.74 -0.02 2.10
CA THR A 141 23.66 0.29 0.99
C THR A 141 23.86 -0.89 0.05
N ASN A 142 23.93 -2.12 0.58
CA ASN A 142 24.12 -3.35 -0.20
C ASN A 142 22.86 -3.82 -0.97
N ARG A 143 21.71 -3.16 -0.78
CA ARG A 143 20.41 -3.59 -1.33
C ARG A 143 19.70 -2.49 -2.12
N ALA A 144 20.45 -1.50 -2.61
CA ALA A 144 19.90 -0.46 -3.47
C ALA A 144 19.31 -1.06 -4.78
N PRO A 145 18.19 -0.52 -5.29
CA PRO A 145 17.36 0.52 -4.68
C PRO A 145 16.32 -0.04 -3.71
N GLY A 146 16.52 0.13 -2.40
CA GLY A 146 15.61 -0.37 -1.35
C GLY A 146 14.94 0.73 -0.53
N GLY A 147 15.49 1.94 -0.52
CA GLY A 147 15.07 3.04 0.34
C GLY A 147 14.93 2.59 1.79
N THR A 148 13.87 3.05 2.44
CA THR A 148 13.47 2.65 3.80
C THR A 148 12.83 1.26 3.86
N LEU A 149 12.57 0.59 2.73
CA LEU A 149 12.10 -0.81 2.71
C LEU A 149 13.26 -1.81 2.82
N GLY A 150 14.50 -1.36 2.65
CA GLY A 150 15.69 -2.19 2.84
C GLY A 150 15.91 -3.29 1.81
N ASN A 151 15.04 -3.42 0.80
CA ASN A 151 15.16 -4.43 -0.26
C ASN A 151 14.51 -3.95 -1.57
N ARG A 152 15.26 -4.04 -2.68
CA ARG A 152 14.78 -3.73 -4.03
C ARG A 152 13.54 -4.52 -4.46
N ASN A 153 13.40 -5.77 -4.02
CA ASN A 153 12.23 -6.57 -4.36
C ASN A 153 10.97 -6.01 -3.69
N PHE A 154 11.05 -5.54 -2.44
CA PHE A 154 9.90 -4.95 -1.75
C PHE A 154 9.47 -3.63 -2.39
N VAL A 155 10.43 -2.79 -2.78
CA VAL A 155 10.13 -1.55 -3.50
C VAL A 155 9.47 -1.85 -4.84
N ALA A 156 9.95 -2.86 -5.57
CA ALA A 156 9.38 -3.26 -6.85
C ALA A 156 7.94 -3.80 -6.72
N HIS A 157 7.69 -4.65 -5.72
CA HIS A 157 6.35 -5.15 -5.45
C HIS A 157 5.41 -4.04 -5.01
N LEU A 158 5.86 -3.11 -4.16
CA LEU A 158 5.10 -1.93 -3.78
C LEU A 158 4.75 -1.08 -5.02
N ALA A 159 5.73 -0.84 -5.90
CA ALA A 159 5.55 -0.11 -7.16
C ALA A 159 4.46 -0.77 -8.03
N ALA A 160 4.51 -2.09 -8.20
CA ALA A 160 3.52 -2.83 -8.97
C ALA A 160 2.10 -2.72 -8.35
N ILE A 161 1.98 -2.89 -7.03
CA ILE A 161 0.69 -2.87 -6.31
C ILE A 161 0.04 -1.48 -6.37
N ILE A 162 0.83 -0.40 -6.35
CA ILE A 162 0.29 0.97 -6.25
C ILE A 162 0.17 1.71 -7.58
N THR A 163 0.86 1.27 -8.63
CA THR A 163 0.64 1.80 -10.00
C THR A 163 -0.87 1.91 -10.36
N PRO A 164 -1.72 0.90 -10.08
CA PRO A 164 -3.18 1.00 -10.22
C PRO A 164 -3.82 2.20 -9.55
N LEU A 165 -3.44 2.45 -8.29
CA LEU A 165 -3.97 3.52 -7.47
C LEU A 165 -3.60 4.88 -8.08
N LEU A 166 -2.34 5.03 -8.53
CA LEU A 166 -1.85 6.26 -9.16
C LEU A 166 -2.51 6.53 -10.52
N ILE A 167 -2.81 5.49 -11.30
CA ILE A 167 -3.59 5.63 -12.54
C ILE A 167 -5.00 6.14 -12.21
N VAL A 168 -5.66 5.57 -11.20
CA VAL A 168 -7.00 6.00 -10.78
C VAL A 168 -6.99 7.43 -10.23
N THR A 169 -5.97 7.84 -9.47
CA THR A 169 -5.86 9.23 -9.01
C THR A 169 -5.60 10.20 -10.15
N ALA A 170 -4.75 9.84 -11.13
CA ALA A 170 -4.48 10.65 -12.31
C ALA A 170 -5.75 10.86 -13.15
N VAL A 171 -6.46 9.78 -13.47
CA VAL A 171 -7.69 9.81 -14.27
C VAL A 171 -8.84 10.51 -13.53
N GLY A 172 -8.89 10.38 -12.19
CA GLY A 172 -9.91 11.01 -11.35
C GLY A 172 -9.62 12.46 -10.96
N ALA A 173 -8.47 13.02 -11.34
CA ALA A 173 -8.07 14.37 -10.97
C ALA A 173 -8.96 15.42 -11.65
N ARG A 174 -9.56 16.30 -10.84
CA ARG A 174 -10.39 17.43 -11.34
C ARG A 174 -9.59 18.67 -11.71
N ARG A 175 -8.35 18.76 -11.25
CA ARG A 175 -7.44 19.89 -11.45
C ARG A 175 -6.16 19.39 -12.08
N TRP A 176 -5.59 20.18 -12.97
CA TRP A 176 -4.34 19.84 -13.67
C TRP A 176 -3.21 19.54 -12.68
N LEU A 177 -3.11 20.26 -11.56
CA LEU A 177 -2.11 19.99 -10.51
C LEU A 177 -2.21 18.58 -9.94
N GLY A 178 -3.43 18.07 -9.75
CA GLY A 178 -3.63 16.69 -9.27
C GLY A 178 -3.22 15.66 -10.31
N ALA A 179 -3.49 15.93 -11.59
CA ALA A 179 -3.07 15.06 -12.69
C ALA A 179 -1.54 15.07 -12.84
N ALA A 180 -0.91 16.25 -12.77
CA ALA A 180 0.53 16.41 -12.83
C ALA A 180 1.23 15.70 -11.68
N ALA A 181 0.74 15.87 -10.43
CA ALA A 181 1.28 15.19 -9.27
C ALA A 181 1.18 13.66 -9.40
N ALA A 182 0.04 13.14 -9.89
CA ALA A 182 -0.13 11.71 -10.10
C ALA A 182 0.77 11.19 -11.25
N ALA A 183 0.96 11.96 -12.31
CA ALA A 183 1.86 11.63 -13.42
C ALA A 183 3.33 11.61 -12.96
N LEU A 184 3.76 12.59 -12.16
CA LEU A 184 5.08 12.59 -11.53
C LEU A 184 5.27 11.39 -10.59
N GLY A 185 4.24 11.04 -9.83
CA GLY A 185 4.23 9.84 -9.01
C GLY A 185 4.39 8.56 -9.84
N LEU A 186 3.67 8.45 -10.95
CA LEU A 186 3.81 7.32 -11.90
C LEU A 186 5.21 7.27 -12.51
N ALA A 187 5.80 8.42 -12.86
CA ALA A 187 7.16 8.48 -13.38
C ALA A 187 8.18 7.98 -12.34
N ALA A 188 8.06 8.42 -11.08
CA ALA A 188 8.92 7.97 -10.00
C ALA A 188 8.79 6.46 -9.73
N VAL A 189 7.55 5.95 -9.69
CA VAL A 189 7.26 4.52 -9.49
C VAL A 189 7.74 3.68 -10.68
N SER A 190 7.65 4.20 -11.91
CA SER A 190 8.17 3.51 -13.10
C SER A 190 9.70 3.46 -13.09
N ALA A 191 10.36 4.57 -12.76
CA ALA A 191 11.81 4.63 -12.65
C ALA A 191 12.34 3.61 -11.62
N ILE A 192 11.71 3.53 -10.45
CA ILE A 192 12.15 2.58 -9.42
C ILE A 192 11.89 1.13 -9.81
N LEU A 193 10.78 0.85 -10.51
CA LEU A 193 10.48 -0.49 -11.02
C LEU A 193 11.56 -0.96 -11.99
N VAL A 194 11.98 -0.09 -12.92
CA VAL A 194 13.08 -0.36 -13.85
C VAL A 194 14.39 -0.61 -13.11
N LEU A 195 14.77 0.29 -12.20
CA LEU A 195 16.03 0.18 -11.44
C LEU A 195 16.08 -1.04 -10.53
N SER A 196 14.93 -1.50 -10.02
CA SER A 196 14.84 -2.68 -9.17
C SER A 196 15.22 -3.98 -9.87
N ARG A 197 15.07 -4.04 -11.20
CA ARG A 197 15.29 -5.23 -12.05
C ARG A 197 14.55 -6.50 -11.57
N THR A 198 13.40 -6.35 -10.92
CA THR A 198 12.64 -7.47 -10.33
C THR A 198 11.63 -8.07 -11.32
N ARG A 199 11.91 -9.27 -11.85
CA ARG A 199 11.01 -9.95 -12.83
C ARG A 199 9.58 -10.15 -12.31
N ALA A 200 9.44 -10.58 -11.06
CA ALA A 200 8.14 -10.81 -10.44
C ALA A 200 7.27 -9.54 -10.38
N ALA A 201 7.89 -8.38 -10.19
CA ALA A 201 7.18 -7.10 -10.15
C ALA A 201 6.64 -6.69 -11.53
N TRP A 202 7.37 -6.99 -12.62
CA TRP A 202 6.89 -6.79 -13.99
C TRP A 202 5.67 -7.65 -14.31
N ILE A 203 5.70 -8.93 -13.90
CA ILE A 203 4.55 -9.85 -14.07
C ILE A 203 3.35 -9.33 -13.26
N ALA A 204 3.56 -8.92 -12.02
CA ALA A 204 2.51 -8.35 -11.18
C ALA A 204 1.91 -7.07 -11.80
N LEU A 205 2.75 -6.17 -12.32
CA LEU A 205 2.29 -4.95 -12.99
C LEU A 205 1.43 -5.29 -14.23
N ALA A 206 1.88 -6.24 -15.07
CA ALA A 206 1.12 -6.67 -16.23
C ALA A 206 -0.26 -7.22 -15.83
N ALA A 207 -0.32 -8.07 -14.81
CA ALA A 207 -1.57 -8.58 -14.26
C ALA A 207 -2.49 -7.46 -13.76
N CYS A 208 -1.93 -6.50 -13.01
CA CYS A 208 -2.68 -5.33 -12.53
C CYS A 208 -3.26 -4.50 -13.67
N VAL A 209 -2.50 -4.23 -14.73
CA VAL A 209 -2.96 -3.48 -15.91
C VAL A 209 -4.10 -4.23 -16.61
N ILE A 210 -3.96 -5.54 -16.83
CA ILE A 210 -5.00 -6.37 -17.46
C ILE A 210 -6.32 -6.28 -16.67
N VAL A 211 -6.26 -6.34 -15.34
CA VAL A 211 -7.45 -6.24 -14.48
C VAL A 211 -8.07 -4.84 -14.48
N LEU A 212 -7.25 -3.78 -14.58
CA LEU A 212 -7.72 -2.38 -14.55
C LEU A 212 -8.35 -1.92 -15.85
N LEU A 213 -7.83 -2.36 -16.99
CA LEU A 213 -8.23 -1.86 -18.31
C LEU A 213 -9.75 -1.92 -18.54
N PRO A 214 -10.45 -3.04 -18.23
CA PRO A 214 -11.91 -3.11 -18.35
C PRO A 214 -12.63 -2.09 -17.46
N GLY A 215 -12.12 -1.86 -16.24
CA GLY A 215 -12.69 -0.92 -15.28
C GLY A 215 -12.55 0.54 -15.74
N VAL A 216 -11.36 0.92 -16.20
CA VAL A 216 -11.09 2.26 -16.73
C VAL A 216 -11.90 2.51 -18.01
N TRP A 217 -11.99 1.51 -18.89
CA TRP A 217 -12.78 1.60 -20.12
C TRP A 217 -14.28 1.78 -19.86
N ARG A 218 -14.86 0.99 -18.94
CA ARG A 218 -16.26 1.15 -18.52
C ARG A 218 -16.52 2.50 -17.85
N ALA A 219 -15.59 2.99 -17.02
CA ALA A 219 -15.70 4.30 -16.38
C ALA A 219 -15.67 5.45 -17.41
N ARG A 220 -14.77 5.39 -18.40
CA ARG A 220 -14.72 6.38 -19.50
C ARG A 220 -16.01 6.45 -20.30
N ARG A 221 -16.66 5.31 -20.58
CA ARG A 221 -17.96 5.30 -21.30
C ARG A 221 -19.07 6.01 -20.52
N LYS A 222 -19.13 5.83 -19.19
CA LYS A 222 -20.11 6.52 -18.33
C LYS A 222 -19.87 8.03 -18.22
N TRP A 223 -18.64 8.50 -18.40
CA TRP A 223 -18.30 9.93 -18.33
C TRP A 223 -18.46 10.68 -19.66
N ARG A 224 -18.74 9.98 -20.76
CA ARG A 224 -18.98 10.56 -22.09
C ARG A 224 -20.46 10.81 -22.40
N VAL A 225 -21.38 10.50 -21.48
CA VAL A 225 -22.79 10.89 -21.63
C VAL A 225 -22.88 12.37 -21.26
N PRO A 226 -23.19 13.27 -22.21
CA PRO A 226 -23.45 14.66 -21.90
C PRO A 226 -24.67 14.74 -20.98
N GLY A 227 -24.54 15.46 -19.86
CA GLY A 227 -25.69 16.03 -19.17
C GLY A 227 -26.10 17.33 -19.83
#